data_AF-A0A944TEX1-F1
#
_entry.id   AF-A0A944TEX1-F1
#
_cell.length_a   1.000
_cell.length_b   1.000
_cell.length_c   1.000
_cell.angle_alpha   90.00
_cell.angle_beta   90.00
_cell.angle_gamma   90.00
#
_symmetry.space_group_name_H-M   'P 1'
#
loop_
_entity.id
_entity.type
_entity.pdbx_description
1 polymer ?
#
loop_
_entity_poly.entity_id
_entity_poly.type
_entity_poly.pdbx_seq_one_letter_code
_entity_poly.pdbx_strand_id
1 'polypeptide(L)'
;MELSHNDASKKVLINFRIPIHMKQSFDAVCHHQGVTKTSVLATLLKDWIRDNAAKSRREIQDYRNATIEIGNSIESREKFFGYDQN
;
A
#
# COMPACT_ATOMS: atom_id res chain seq x y z
N MET A 1 -11.17 11.33 29.59
CA MET A 1 -10.39 10.34 28.82
C MET A 1 -11.09 10.22 27.48
N GLU A 2 -10.80 11.13 26.55
CA GLU A 2 -11.43 11.13 25.22
C GLU A 2 -10.33 11.04 24.17
N LEU A 3 -10.18 9.85 23.59
CA LEU A 3 -9.40 9.63 22.38
C LEU A 3 -10.37 9.69 21.19
N SER A 4 -10.76 10.91 20.81
CA SER A 4 -11.43 11.16 19.54
C SER A 4 -10.38 11.54 18.49
N HIS A 5 -9.68 10.53 17.98
CA HIS A 5 -9.03 10.62 16.67
C HIS A 5 -9.75 9.65 15.73
N ASN A 6 -10.98 9.99 15.39
CA ASN A 6 -11.62 9.45 14.20
C ASN A 6 -10.98 10.17 13.01
N ASP A 7 -9.83 9.66 12.52
CA ASP A 7 -9.19 10.10 11.27
C ASP A 7 -10.10 9.70 10.11
N ALA A 8 -11.15 10.50 9.91
CA ALA A 8 -12.18 10.29 8.93
C ALA A 8 -11.59 10.44 7.53
N SER A 9 -11.15 9.32 6.98
CA SER A 9 -11.08 9.03 5.55
C SER A 9 -10.18 9.95 4.72
N LYS A 10 -8.85 9.80 4.86
CA LYS A 10 -7.93 10.21 3.79
C LYS A 10 -8.25 9.42 2.51
N LYS A 11 -9.03 10.03 1.62
CA LYS A 11 -9.31 9.48 0.29
C LYS A 11 -8.11 9.75 -0.61
N VAL A 12 -7.53 8.69 -1.16
CA VAL A 12 -6.41 8.79 -2.10
C VAL A 12 -6.94 8.48 -3.50
N LEU A 13 -6.66 9.38 -4.45
CA LEU A 13 -6.91 9.14 -5.87
C LEU A 13 -5.69 8.44 -6.47
N ILE A 14 -5.92 7.34 -7.18
CA ILE A 14 -4.87 6.55 -7.81
C ILE A 14 -5.16 6.47 -9.29
N ASN A 15 -4.19 6.90 -10.10
CA ASN A 15 -4.21 6.74 -11.54
C ASN A 15 -3.49 5.44 -11.91
N PHE A 16 -4.10 4.62 -12.74
CA PHE A 16 -3.50 3.38 -13.24
C PHE A 16 -3.90 3.15 -14.69
N ARG A 17 -3.07 2.39 -15.41
CA ARG A 17 -3.31 2.04 -16.81
C ARG A 17 -3.83 0.62 -16.88
N ILE A 18 -4.87 0.39 -17.68
CA ILE A 18 -5.41 -0.95 -17.96
C ILE A 18 -5.61 -1.14 -19.46
N PRO A 19 -5.55 -2.38 -19.95
CA PRO A 19 -5.95 -2.71 -21.31
C PRO A 19 -7.39 -2.31 -21.60
N ILE A 20 -7.65 -1.85 -22.83
CA ILE A 20 -8.96 -1.33 -23.23
C ILE A 20 -10.09 -2.38 -23.12
N HIS A 21 -9.80 -3.62 -23.50
CA HIS A 21 -10.78 -4.72 -23.44
C HIS A 21 -11.18 -5.06 -22.00
N MET A 22 -10.24 -4.94 -21.05
CA MET A 22 -10.50 -5.15 -19.64
C MET A 22 -11.39 -4.05 -19.08
N LYS A 23 -11.12 -2.79 -19.45
CA LYS A 23 -11.98 -1.65 -19.10
C LYS A 23 -13.41 -1.85 -19.61
N GLN A 24 -13.57 -2.24 -20.88
CA GLN A 24 -14.88 -2.45 -21.48
C GLN A 24 -15.68 -3.56 -20.77
N SER A 25 -15.02 -4.68 -20.49
CA SER A 25 -15.63 -5.80 -19.77
C SER A 25 -16.05 -5.39 -18.35
N PHE A 26 -15.18 -4.65 -17.65
CA PHE A 26 -15.47 -4.12 -16.33
C PHE A 26 -16.63 -3.11 -16.32
N ASP A 27 -16.67 -2.21 -17.30
CA ASP A 27 -17.74 -1.23 -17.48
C ASP A 27 -19.10 -1.93 -17.70
N ALA A 28 -19.12 -3.01 -18.49
CA ALA A 28 -20.33 -3.81 -18.72
C ALA A 28 -20.85 -4.48 -17.43
N VAL A 29 -19.96 -5.06 -16.63
CA VAL A 29 -20.33 -5.67 -15.33
C VAL A 29 -20.90 -4.62 -14.36
N CYS A 30 -20.24 -3.47 -14.24
CA CYS A 30 -20.70 -2.39 -13.37
C CYS A 30 -22.09 -1.88 -13.80
N HIS A 31 -22.31 -1.75 -15.11
CA HIS A 31 -23.59 -1.30 -15.66
C HIS A 31 -24.71 -2.32 -15.37
N HIS A 32 -24.43 -3.61 -15.59
CA HIS A 32 -25.41 -4.67 -15.34
C HIS A 32 -25.84 -4.76 -13.87
N GLN A 33 -24.92 -4.51 -12.95
CA GLN A 33 -25.18 -4.55 -11.50
C GLN A 33 -25.71 -3.23 -10.92
N GLY A 34 -25.76 -2.14 -11.71
CA GLY A 34 -26.21 -0.84 -11.23
C GLY A 34 -25.30 -0.20 -10.18
N VAL A 35 -24.01 -0.54 -10.18
CA VAL A 35 -23.03 -0.09 -9.17
C VAL A 35 -21.93 0.77 -9.78
N THR A 36 -21.30 1.59 -8.95
CA THR A 36 -20.20 2.45 -9.41
C THR A 36 -18.91 1.66 -9.61
N LYS A 37 -18.12 2.06 -10.60
CA LYS A 37 -16.78 1.50 -10.87
C LYS A 37 -15.89 1.55 -9.62
N THR A 38 -15.92 2.67 -8.91
CA THR A 38 -15.14 2.89 -7.69
C THR A 38 -15.54 1.92 -6.58
N SER A 39 -16.84 1.68 -6.36
CA SER A 39 -17.29 0.75 -5.33
C SER A 39 -16.90 -0.69 -5.66
N VAL A 40 -17.07 -1.12 -6.91
CA VAL A 40 -16.67 -2.48 -7.33
C VAL A 40 -15.16 -2.65 -7.22
N LEU A 41 -14.37 -1.69 -7.70
CA LEU A 41 -12.92 -1.75 -7.62
C LEU A 41 -12.43 -1.77 -6.17
N ALA A 42 -13.04 -0.99 -5.29
CA ALA A 42 -12.71 -0.99 -3.87
C ALA A 42 -13.00 -2.35 -3.22
N THR A 43 -14.10 -3.00 -3.57
CA THR A 43 -14.43 -4.35 -3.09
C THR A 43 -13.42 -5.38 -3.60
N LEU A 44 -13.16 -5.39 -4.92
CA LEU A 44 -12.19 -6.31 -5.52
C LEU A 44 -10.79 -6.15 -4.94
N LEU A 45 -10.35 -4.91 -4.69
CA LEU A 45 -9.08 -4.64 -4.02
C LEU A 45 -9.06 -5.17 -2.58
N LYS A 46 -10.13 -4.95 -1.81
CA LYS A 46 -10.23 -5.48 -0.44
C LYS A 46 -10.19 -7.00 -0.40
N ASP A 47 -10.93 -7.66 -1.28
CA ASP A 47 -10.95 -9.12 -1.38
C ASP A 47 -9.57 -9.66 -1.79
N TRP A 48 -8.96 -9.07 -2.81
CA TRP A 48 -7.62 -9.46 -3.23
C TRP A 48 -6.59 -9.29 -2.10
N ILE A 49 -6.63 -8.17 -1.37
CA ILE A 49 -5.75 -7.94 -0.22
C ILE A 49 -6.02 -8.99 0.87
N ARG A 50 -7.28 -9.28 1.19
CA ARG A 50 -7.64 -10.29 2.21
C ARG A 50 -7.07 -11.66 1.84
N ASP A 51 -7.24 -12.06 0.60
CA ASP A 51 -6.85 -13.39 0.11
C ASP A 51 -5.32 -13.51 -0.02
N ASN A 52 -4.62 -12.40 -0.28
CA ASN A 52 -3.16 -12.35 -0.40
C ASN A 52 -2.44 -11.87 0.86
N ALA A 53 -3.17 -11.49 1.92
CA ALA A 53 -2.58 -10.95 3.15
C ALA A 53 -1.56 -11.88 3.79
N ALA A 54 -1.75 -13.20 3.68
CA ALA A 54 -0.78 -14.18 4.17
C ALA A 54 0.57 -14.11 3.44
N LYS A 55 0.58 -13.81 2.14
CA LYS A 55 1.79 -13.62 1.33
C LYS A 55 2.39 -12.23 1.58
N SER A 56 1.57 -11.20 1.57
CA SER A 56 2.03 -9.82 1.80
C SER A 56 2.59 -9.58 3.21
N ARG A 57 2.16 -10.33 4.24
CA ARG A 57 2.77 -10.23 5.57
C ARG A 57 4.26 -10.61 5.58
N ARG A 58 4.69 -11.56 4.74
CA ARG A 58 6.11 -11.89 4.58
C ARG A 58 6.84 -10.75 3.88
N GLU A 59 6.32 -10.28 2.76
CA GLU A 59 6.93 -9.18 2.01
C GLU A 59 7.02 -7.88 2.84
N ILE A 60 5.99 -7.52 3.60
CA ILE A 60 6.00 -6.33 4.48
C ILE A 60 7.03 -6.50 5.61
N GLN A 61 7.17 -7.71 6.16
CA GLN A 61 8.21 -8.00 7.15
C GLN A 61 9.60 -7.89 6.51
N ASP A 62 9.77 -8.38 5.29
CA ASP A 62 11.04 -8.33 4.55
C ASP A 62 11.41 -6.88 4.19
N TYR A 63 10.45 -6.06 3.74
CA TYR A 63 10.66 -4.62 3.53
C TYR A 63 11.01 -3.88 4.82
N ARG A 64 10.36 -4.21 5.94
CA ARG A 64 10.71 -3.64 7.25
C ARG A 64 12.11 -4.05 7.69
N ASN A 65 12.46 -5.33 7.56
CA ASN A 65 13.77 -5.85 7.91
C ASN A 65 14.87 -5.19 7.06
N ALA A 66 14.68 -5.09 5.74
CA ALA A 66 15.60 -4.41 4.84
C ALA A 66 15.79 -2.93 5.18
N THR A 67 14.71 -2.24 5.58
CA THR A 67 14.80 -0.82 6.00
C THR A 67 15.57 -0.66 7.32
N ILE A 68 15.41 -1.60 8.26
CA ILE A 68 16.15 -1.62 9.53
C ILE A 68 17.63 -1.91 9.29
N GLU A 69 17.97 -2.85 8.40
CA GLU A 69 19.36 -3.15 8.04
C GLU A 69 20.07 -1.96 7.37
N ILE A 70 19.39 -1.25 6.47
CA ILE A 70 19.92 -0.03 5.85
C ILE A 70 20.13 1.06 6.90
N GLY A 71 19.19 1.25 7.83
CA GLY A 71 19.33 2.20 8.94
C GLY A 71 20.54 1.90 9.84
N ASN A 72 20.72 0.63 10.22
CA ASN A 72 21.85 0.18 11.04
C ASN A 72 23.20 0.28 10.29
N SER A 73 23.20 0.07 8.97
CA SER A 73 24.39 0.22 8.13
C SER A 73 24.82 1.68 7.99
N ILE A 74 23.88 2.64 8.03
CA ILE A 74 24.19 4.07 7.95
C ILE A 74 24.76 4.57 9.28
N GLU A 75 24.15 4.21 10.42
CA GLU A 75 24.70 4.55 11.76
C GLU A 75 26.09 3.93 12.00
N SER A 76 26.30 2.70 11.51
CA SER A 76 27.61 2.05 11.59
C SER A 76 28.65 2.74 10.71
N ARG A 77 28.25 3.31 9.56
CA ARG A 77 29.13 4.06 8.66
C ARG A 77 29.53 5.41 9.26
N GLU A 78 28.61 6.11 9.92
CA GLU A 78 28.89 7.38 10.62
C GLU A 78 29.85 7.19 11.80
N LYS A 79 29.78 6.06 12.52
CA LYS A 79 30.75 5.69 13.56
C LYS A 79 32.12 5.24 12.99
N PHE A 80 32.15 4.70 11.77
CA PHE A 80 33.38 4.23 11.12
C PHE A 80 34.22 5.38 10.56
N PHE A 81 33.59 6.43 10.03
CA PHE A 81 34.25 7.64 9.56
C PHE A 81 34.42 8.68 10.68
N GLY A 82 34.70 8.21 11.90
CA GLY A 82 34.83 9.01 13.11
C GLY A 82 35.23 10.44 12.81
N TYR A 83 34.26 11.36 12.94
CA TYR A 83 34.55 12.78 13.03
C TYR A 83 35.33 12.95 14.33
N ASP A 84 36.64 12.75 14.22
CA ASP A 84 37.63 13.17 15.17
C ASP A 84 37.41 14.68 15.32
N GLN A 85 36.94 15.07 16.50
CA GLN A 85 36.75 16.47 16.85
C GLN A 85 38.12 17.15 16.81
N ASN A 86 38.30 18.08 15.88
CA ASN A 86 39.16 19.26 16.04
C ASN A 86 38.72 20.36 15.08
#